data_AF-A0A2N4X6Q7-F1
#
_entry.id   AF-A0A2N4X6Q7-F1
#
_cell.length_a   1.000
_cell.length_b   1.000
_cell.length_c   1.000
_cell.angle_alpha   90.00
_cell.angle_beta   90.00
_cell.angle_gamma   90.00
#
_symmetry.space_group_name_H-M   'P 1'
#
loop_
_entity.id
_entity.type
_entity.pdbx_description
1 polymer ?
#
loop_
_entity_poly.entity_id
_entity_poly.type
_entity_poly.pdbx_seq_one_letter_code
_entity_poly.pdbx_strand_id
1 'polypeptide(L)'
;MKILLSWYARHNDFKDKEVNPEGPTLQFHKYFYENYERHILLSSQSVADNDPFLDKLSRAIQHTYKSRIIEKRFMGINDVIDLQEIKTKVEALLL
;
A
#
# COMPACT_ATOMS: atom_id res chain seq x y z
N MET A 1 1.10 -9.99 17.30
CA MET A 1 0.94 -9.98 15.85
C MET A 1 0.11 -8.78 15.41
N LYS A 2 0.73 -7.80 14.74
CA LYS A 2 0.03 -6.67 14.11
C LYS A 2 0.33 -6.67 12.62
N ILE A 3 -0.72 -6.53 11.81
CA ILE A 3 -0.64 -6.41 10.36
C ILE A 3 -1.04 -4.99 10.02
N LEU A 4 -0.20 -4.29 9.25
CA LEU A 4 -0.58 -3.00 8.67
C LEU A 4 -1.32 -3.29 7.37
N LEU A 5 -2.53 -2.78 7.24
CA LEU A 5 -3.31 -2.81 6.01
C LEU A 5 -3.55 -1.37 5.59
N SER A 6 -3.06 -0.96 4.42
CA SER A 6 -3.30 0.40 3.93
C SER A 6 -3.31 0.48 2.42
N TRP A 7 -4.06 1.44 1.89
CA TRP A 7 -3.96 1.86 0.50
C TRP A 7 -2.81 2.81 0.34
N TYR A 8 -2.03 2.67 -0.72
CA TYR A 8 -1.08 3.73 -1.07
C TYR A 8 -1.83 4.90 -1.74
N ALA A 9 -1.37 6.11 -1.49
CA ALA A 9 -1.98 7.32 -2.01
C ALA A 9 -1.05 7.93 -3.07
N ARG A 10 -1.32 7.66 -4.36
CA ARG A 10 -0.43 8.07 -5.46
C ARG A 10 0.03 9.53 -5.41
N HIS A 11 -0.88 10.47 -5.11
CA HIS A 11 -0.54 11.90 -5.08
C HIS A 11 0.25 12.34 -3.84
N ASN A 12 0.26 11.54 -2.77
CA ASN A 12 0.92 11.87 -1.51
C ASN A 12 2.23 11.09 -1.33
N ASP A 13 2.21 9.81 -1.71
CA ASP A 13 3.37 8.91 -1.65
C ASP A 13 4.36 9.13 -2.80
N PHE A 14 4.01 9.96 -3.80
CA PHE A 14 4.87 10.29 -4.92
C PHE A 14 4.89 11.77 -5.22
N LYS A 15 6.06 12.25 -5.61
CA LYS A 15 6.31 13.59 -6.14
C LYS A 15 7.17 13.45 -7.39
N ASP A 16 6.76 14.08 -8.50
CA ASP A 16 7.47 13.99 -9.79
C ASP A 16 7.73 12.54 -10.26
N LYS A 17 6.76 11.64 -9.99
CA LYS A 17 6.83 10.19 -10.23
C LYS A 17 7.89 9.44 -9.42
N GLU A 18 8.60 10.11 -8.52
CA GLU A 18 9.49 9.51 -7.54
C GLU A 18 8.78 9.29 -6.20
N VAL A 19 9.24 8.32 -5.42
CA VAL A 19 8.67 8.06 -4.09
C VAL A 19 9.00 9.26 -3.21
N ASN A 20 7.98 9.83 -2.55
CA ASN A 20 8.12 10.94 -1.63
C ASN A 20 8.50 10.42 -0.24
N PRO A 21 9.70 10.74 0.30
CA PRO A 21 10.10 10.34 1.65
C PRO A 21 9.20 10.91 2.76
N GLU A 22 8.55 12.03 2.48
CA GLU A 22 7.58 12.68 3.37
C GLU A 22 6.14 12.23 3.08
N GLY A 23 5.96 11.25 2.20
CA GLY A 23 4.67 10.61 1.94
C GLY A 23 4.18 9.78 3.11
N PRO A 24 2.85 9.62 3.28
CA PRO A 24 2.26 8.97 4.44
C PRO A 24 2.76 7.54 4.63
N THR A 25 2.97 6.79 3.55
CA THR A 25 3.42 5.40 3.65
C THR A 25 4.82 5.32 4.25
N LEU A 26 5.79 6.09 3.73
CA LEU A 26 7.16 6.07 4.25
C LEU A 26 7.28 6.68 5.64
N GLN A 27 6.50 7.72 5.94
CA GLN A 27 6.45 8.33 7.28
C GLN A 27 5.88 7.35 8.30
N PHE A 28 4.81 6.63 7.98
CA PHE A 28 4.27 5.59 8.87
C PHE A 28 5.33 4.53 9.15
N HIS A 29 5.98 4.09 8.08
CA HIS A 29 7.10 3.19 8.12
C HIS A 29 8.21 3.72 9.04
N LYS A 30 8.61 4.98 8.94
CA LYS A 30 9.67 5.59 9.75
C LYS A 30 9.34 5.64 11.23
N TYR A 31 8.12 6.01 11.60
CA TYR A 31 7.78 6.40 12.97
C TYR A 31 6.92 5.40 13.73
N PHE A 32 6.17 4.52 13.06
CA PHE A 32 5.12 3.72 13.71
C PHE A 32 5.19 2.22 13.41
N TYR A 33 6.07 1.77 12.52
CA TYR A 33 6.06 0.38 12.01
C TYR A 33 6.71 -0.67 12.93
N GLU A 34 7.42 -0.29 13.98
CA GLU A 34 8.27 -1.20 14.77
C GLU A 34 7.57 -2.47 15.30
N ASN A 35 6.27 -2.36 15.63
CA ASN A 35 5.50 -3.46 16.21
C ASN A 35 4.63 -4.23 15.19
N TYR A 36 4.92 -4.13 13.90
CA TYR A 36 4.19 -4.79 12.82
C TYR A 36 5.02 -5.90 12.18
N GLU A 37 4.38 -7.04 11.92
CA GLU A 37 5.04 -8.19 11.29
C GLU A 37 5.11 -8.04 9.77
N ARG A 38 4.05 -7.51 9.17
CA ARG A 38 3.96 -7.27 7.73
C ARG A 38 3.06 -6.08 7.40
N HIS A 39 3.29 -5.52 6.23
CA HIS A 39 2.43 -4.53 5.58
C HIS A 39 1.77 -5.18 4.36
N ILE A 40 0.45 -5.27 4.37
CA ILE A 40 -0.34 -5.54 3.17
C ILE A 40 -0.66 -4.19 2.51
N LEU A 41 0.04 -3.88 1.42
CA LEU A 41 -0.07 -2.64 0.68
C LEU A 41 -1.05 -2.81 -0.49
N LEU A 42 -2.16 -2.08 -0.42
CA LEU A 42 -3.29 -2.19 -1.35
C LEU A 42 -3.16 -1.21 -2.53
N SER A 43 -3.46 -1.69 -3.73
CA SER A 43 -3.68 -0.89 -4.94
C SER A 43 -5.11 -1.06 -5.43
N SER A 44 -5.72 0.04 -5.90
CA SER A 44 -7.03 0.02 -6.55
C SER A 44 -6.98 -0.64 -7.93
N GLN A 45 -5.81 -0.74 -8.55
CA GLN A 45 -5.65 -1.37 -9.86
C GLN A 45 -6.01 -2.86 -9.83
N SER A 46 -6.38 -3.40 -10.99
CA SER A 46 -6.50 -4.84 -11.17
C SER A 46 -5.13 -5.48 -11.43
N VAL A 47 -5.03 -6.79 -11.26
CA VAL A 47 -3.81 -7.54 -11.62
C VAL A 47 -3.49 -7.40 -13.11
N ALA A 48 -4.52 -7.33 -13.97
CA ALA A 48 -4.35 -7.23 -15.42
C ALA A 48 -3.80 -5.86 -15.84
N ASP A 49 -4.19 -4.79 -15.14
CA ASP A 49 -3.75 -3.41 -15.45
C ASP A 49 -2.33 -3.12 -14.94
N ASN A 50 -1.86 -3.93 -13.98
CA ASN A 50 -0.59 -3.75 -13.27
C ASN A 50 -0.51 -2.40 -12.51
N ASP A 51 0.51 -2.23 -11.68
CA ASP A 51 0.74 -0.98 -10.96
C ASP A 51 2.24 -0.72 -10.69
N PRO A 52 2.91 -0.01 -11.61
CA PRO A 52 4.33 0.34 -11.44
C PRO A 52 4.60 1.23 -10.22
N PHE A 53 3.62 2.01 -9.76
CA PHE A 53 3.77 2.85 -8.58
C PHE A 53 3.80 1.98 -7.32
N LEU A 54 2.87 1.04 -7.19
CA LEU A 54 2.87 0.06 -6.10
C LEU A 54 4.22 -0.67 -5.99
N ASP A 55 4.76 -1.13 -7.13
CA ASP A 55 6.07 -1.77 -7.20
C ASP A 55 7.20 -0.87 -6.72
N LYS A 56 7.21 0.39 -7.19
CA LYS A 56 8.23 1.36 -6.84
C LYS A 56 8.21 1.70 -5.35
N LEU A 57 7.03 1.89 -4.77
CA LEU A 57 6.87 2.16 -3.34
C LEU A 57 7.28 0.96 -2.49
N SER A 58 6.86 -0.26 -2.85
CA SER A 58 7.27 -1.49 -2.18
C SER A 58 8.80 -1.63 -2.17
N ARG A 59 9.45 -1.39 -3.31
CA ARG A 59 10.92 -1.45 -3.41
C ARG A 59 11.60 -0.38 -2.57
N ALA A 60 11.07 0.85 -2.55
CA ALA A 60 11.61 1.92 -1.72
C ALA A 60 11.55 1.54 -0.23
N ILE A 61 10.41 1.03 0.24
CA ILE A 61 10.27 0.57 1.64
C ILE A 61 11.27 -0.55 1.96
N GLN A 62 11.36 -1.57 1.11
CA GLN A 62 12.29 -2.69 1.31
C GLN A 62 13.76 -2.28 1.20
N HIS A 63 14.05 -1.28 0.37
CA HIS A 63 15.41 -0.74 0.25
C HIS A 63 15.83 0.01 1.51
N THR A 64 14.96 0.90 2.01
CA THR A 64 15.19 1.71 3.22
C THR A 64 15.14 0.86 4.50
N TYR A 65 14.29 -0.16 4.53
CA TYR A 65 14.01 -0.95 5.72
C TYR A 65 14.08 -2.45 5.42
N LYS A 66 15.29 -3.00 5.45
CA LYS A 66 15.60 -4.37 4.98
C LYS A 66 14.80 -5.49 5.63
N SER A 67 14.37 -5.33 6.88
CA SER A 67 13.61 -6.35 7.63
C SER A 67 12.10 -6.32 7.36
N ARG A 68 11.58 -5.35 6.59
CA ARG A 68 10.13 -5.18 6.43
C ARG A 68 9.57 -6.09 5.36
N ILE A 69 8.56 -6.85 5.75
CA ILE A 69 7.78 -7.72 4.87
C ILE A 69 6.64 -6.91 4.27
N ILE A 70 6.66 -6.74 2.95
CA ILE A 70 5.63 -6.03 2.19
C ILE A 70 4.92 -7.02 1.27
N GLU A 71 3.61 -7.17 1.46
CA GLU A 71 2.72 -7.95 0.60
C GLU A 71 1.90 -6.99 -0.25
N LYS A 72 2.09 -7.03 -1.56
CA LYS A 72 1.31 -6.22 -2.51
C LYS A 72 -0.04 -6.90 -2.77
N ARG A 73 -1.13 -6.14 -2.78
CA ARG A 73 -2.46 -6.65 -3.15
C ARG A 73 -3.16 -5.72 -4.13
N PHE A 74 -3.58 -6.28 -5.26
CA PHE A 74 -4.43 -5.62 -6.24
C PHE A 74 -5.87 -5.89 -5.88
N MET A 75 -6.66 -4.83 -5.71
CA MET A 75 -8.05 -4.94 -5.29
C MET A 75 -9.02 -4.79 -6.46
N GLY A 76 -8.57 -4.27 -7.61
CA GLY A 76 -9.41 -4.09 -8.81
C GLY A 76 -10.65 -3.24 -8.55
N ILE A 77 -10.52 -2.18 -7.76
CA ILE A 77 -11.59 -1.23 -7.45
C ILE A 77 -11.81 -0.33 -8.66
N ASN A 78 -13.03 -0.32 -9.19
CA ASN A 78 -13.39 0.50 -10.34
C ASN A 78 -13.69 1.94 -9.91
N ASP A 79 -14.43 2.12 -8.83
CA ASP A 79 -14.72 3.43 -8.25
C ASP A 79 -14.22 3.51 -6.80
N VAL A 80 -13.17 4.31 -6.59
CA VAL A 80 -12.54 4.51 -5.28
C VAL A 80 -13.39 5.33 -4.29
N ILE A 81 -14.57 5.79 -4.71
CA ILE A 81 -15.57 6.47 -3.87
C ILE A 81 -16.76 5.55 -3.56
N ASP A 82 -16.93 4.43 -4.28
CA ASP A 82 -18.01 3.47 -4.03
C ASP A 82 -17.73 2.66 -2.74
N LEU A 83 -18.45 3.03 -1.68
CA LEU A 83 -18.35 2.37 -0.38
C LEU A 83 -18.77 0.89 -0.44
N GLN A 84 -19.78 0.54 -1.24
CA GLN A 84 -20.26 -0.84 -1.34
C GLN A 84 -19.22 -1.72 -2.02
N GLU A 85 -18.60 -1.24 -3.11
CA GLU A 85 -17.51 -1.93 -3.77
C GLU A 85 -16.33 -2.12 -2.81
N ILE A 86 -15.85 -1.04 -2.20
CA ILE A 86 -14.70 -1.05 -1.29
C ILE A 86 -14.96 -2.00 -0.12
N LYS A 87 -16.12 -1.89 0.53
CA LYS A 87 -16.48 -2.73 1.68
C LYS A 87 -16.46 -4.21 1.30
N THR A 88 -17.11 -4.58 0.20
CA THR A 88 -17.20 -5.99 -0.24
C THR A 88 -15.81 -6.59 -0.43
N LYS A 89 -14.90 -5.86 -1.06
CA LYS A 89 -13.54 -6.37 -1.34
C LYS A 89 -12.65 -6.39 -0.11
N VAL A 90 -12.76 -5.39 0.77
CA VAL A 90 -12.02 -5.36 2.02
C VAL A 90 -12.49 -6.47 2.95
N GLU A 91 -13.80 -6.71 3.07
CA GLU A 91 -14.34 -7.81 3.86
C GLU A 91 -13.84 -9.17 3.35
N ALA A 92 -13.83 -9.38 2.03
CA ALA A 92 -13.29 -10.61 1.44
C ALA A 92 -11.78 -10.81 1.66
N LEU A 93 -11.03 -9.74 1.92
CA LEU A 93 -9.60 -9.81 2.26
C LEU A 93 -9.36 -10.12 3.75
N LEU A 94 -10.30 -9.73 4.62
CA LEU A 94 -10.18 -9.85 6.07
C LEU A 94 -10.71 -11.17 6.64
N LEU A 95 -11.58 -11.86 5.90
CA LEU A 95 -12.15 -13.17 6.22
C LEU A 95 -11.30 -14.33 5.68
#